data_AF-A0A3D5TN93-F1
#
_entry.id   AF-A0A3D5TN93-F1
#
_cell.length_a   1.000
_cell.length_b   1.000
_cell.length_c   1.000
_cell.angle_alpha   90.00
_cell.angle_beta   90.00
_cell.angle_gamma   90.00
#
_symmetry.space_group_name_H-M   'P 1'
#
loop_
_entity.id
_entity.type
_entity.pdbx_description
1 polymer ?
#
loop_
_entity_poly.entity_id
_entity_poly.type
_entity_poly.pdbx_seq_one_letter_code
_entity_poly.pdbx_strand_id
1 'polypeptide(L)'
;MTKKIIALVLALCFVFAFAACKKDKDNGDTTTGEPNTSANGETVANDESTDAEPASGDESTEAETDASGNTVAPEETKKDNQGGNQGGSTVTPAKPLSGTAEIVSYFNTAINNVKPHSKSITSKYLKNSQAGKADFGNLPGGVQNLANKLIAQNMGEDASKKNATYTSAADKNKYFPVEGQTWSSKLTAANVSSATATPKNGGYVITIKVKPDATTDKVVIGGGNTPKAFSVVTPDQIYANAGNAKSLIGDVKIGFRNGKIVATVDANGHVTDAKYYFEWNLSLVAVKSISVSIWFGIEQEFAIKW
;
A
#
# COMPACT_ATOMS: atom_id res chain seq x y z
N MET A 1 -2.81 2.10 -4.27
CA MET A 1 -2.99 3.30 -3.43
C MET A 1 -2.77 4.60 -4.19
N THR A 2 -1.82 4.63 -5.12
CA THR A 2 -1.23 5.84 -5.67
C THR A 2 -2.19 6.75 -6.45
N LYS A 3 -3.15 6.22 -7.21
CA LYS A 3 -3.97 7.03 -8.14
C LYS A 3 -4.83 8.11 -7.46
N LYS A 4 -5.60 7.76 -6.44
CA LYS A 4 -6.46 8.73 -5.71
C LYS A 4 -5.63 9.76 -4.95
N ILE A 5 -4.54 9.32 -4.33
CA ILE A 5 -3.66 10.24 -3.58
C ILE A 5 -2.97 11.21 -4.52
N ILE A 6 -2.43 10.72 -5.64
CA ILE A 6 -1.86 11.57 -6.68
C ILE A 6 -2.90 12.58 -7.16
N ALA A 7 -4.11 12.15 -7.52
CA ALA A 7 -5.16 13.06 -7.99
C ALA A 7 -5.48 14.19 -7.00
N LEU A 8 -5.53 13.89 -5.69
CA LEU A 8 -5.68 14.91 -4.65
C LEU A 8 -4.50 15.87 -4.61
N VAL A 9 -3.27 15.36 -4.61
CA VAL A 9 -2.06 16.20 -4.60
C VAL A 9 -2.09 17.16 -5.79
N LEU A 10 -2.44 16.67 -6.98
CA LEU A 10 -2.56 17.49 -8.19
C LEU A 10 -3.62 18.57 -8.06
N ALA A 11 -4.82 18.21 -7.60
CA ALA A 11 -5.90 19.17 -7.41
C ALA A 11 -5.51 20.27 -6.43
N LEU A 12 -4.81 19.92 -5.34
CA LEU A 12 -4.27 20.89 -4.39
C LEU A 12 -3.21 21.78 -5.03
N CYS A 13 -2.28 21.23 -5.80
CA CYS A 13 -1.27 22.00 -6.53
C CYS A 13 -1.89 23.05 -7.46
N PHE A 14 -2.96 22.71 -8.19
CA PHE A 14 -3.69 23.67 -9.02
C PHE A 14 -4.32 24.80 -8.20
N VAL A 15 -5.00 24.46 -7.11
CA VAL A 15 -5.64 25.45 -6.22
C VAL A 15 -4.62 26.45 -5.68
N PHE A 16 -3.43 25.98 -5.33
CA PHE A 16 -2.36 26.86 -4.82
C PHE A 16 -1.72 27.70 -5.92
N ALA A 17 -1.61 27.19 -7.14
CA ALA A 17 -1.11 27.95 -8.27
C ALA A 17 -2.01 29.15 -8.63
N PHE A 18 -3.32 28.95 -8.69
CA PHE A 18 -4.28 30.03 -8.97
C PHE A 18 -4.24 31.15 -7.91
N ALA A 19 -3.97 30.80 -6.65
CA ALA A 19 -3.84 31.77 -5.58
C ALA A 19 -2.61 32.69 -5.76
N ALA A 20 -1.51 32.15 -6.28
CA ALA A 20 -0.28 32.89 -6.46
C ALA A 20 -0.27 33.80 -7.70
N CYS A 21 -0.97 33.41 -8.78
CA CYS A 21 -1.11 34.22 -9.99
C CYS A 21 -1.94 35.50 -9.79
N LYS A 22 -2.74 35.59 -8.72
CA LYS A 22 -3.55 36.79 -8.41
C LYS A 22 -2.77 37.94 -7.78
N LYS A 23 -1.50 37.75 -7.40
CA LYS A 23 -0.70 38.79 -6.71
C LYS A 23 0.10 39.70 -7.64
N ASP A 24 0.06 39.49 -8.96
CA ASP A 24 0.79 40.31 -9.95
C ASP A 24 -0.12 41.25 -10.78
N LYS A 25 -1.41 41.38 -10.40
CA LYS A 25 -2.32 42.32 -11.06
C LYS A 25 -3.04 43.16 -10.01
N ASP A 26 -2.43 44.28 -9.65
CA ASP A 26 -3.20 45.48 -9.37
C ASP A 26 -3.84 45.94 -10.69
N ASN A 27 -5.05 45.44 -10.96
CA ASN A 27 -6.10 46.25 -11.55
C ASN A 27 -7.44 45.55 -11.37
N GLY A 28 -8.40 46.29 -10.83
CA GLY A 28 -9.73 45.79 -10.51
C GLY A 28 -10.45 45.25 -11.73
N ASP A 29 -11.01 44.06 -11.58
CA ASP A 29 -12.41 43.82 -11.92
C ASP A 29 -12.89 42.54 -11.21
N THR A 30 -13.98 42.67 -10.48
CA THR A 30 -14.71 41.56 -9.88
C THR A 30 -15.52 40.88 -10.98
N THR A 31 -15.07 39.71 -11.44
CA THR A 31 -15.99 38.76 -12.08
C THR A 31 -16.00 37.46 -11.29
N THR A 32 -17.15 37.23 -10.67
CA THR A 32 -17.61 35.99 -10.09
C THR A 32 -17.73 34.95 -11.20
N GLY A 33 -16.67 34.17 -11.43
CA GLY A 33 -16.74 32.95 -12.23
C GLY A 33 -16.99 31.76 -11.30
N GLU A 34 -18.25 31.32 -11.21
CA GLU A 34 -18.58 30.02 -10.63
C GLU A 34 -17.82 28.91 -11.37
N PRO A 35 -17.19 27.94 -10.69
CA PRO A 35 -16.72 26.74 -11.36
C PRO A 35 -17.93 25.91 -11.76
N ASN A 36 -18.35 26.04 -13.01
CA ASN A 36 -19.38 25.21 -13.58
C ASN A 36 -18.82 23.78 -13.77
N THR A 37 -19.07 22.89 -12.81
CA THR A 37 -18.86 21.46 -12.99
C THR A 37 -20.07 20.90 -13.72
N SER A 38 -20.07 21.00 -15.06
CA SER A 38 -20.96 20.19 -15.88
C SER A 38 -20.42 18.76 -15.87
N ALA A 39 -21.10 17.88 -15.15
CA ALA A 39 -21.01 16.46 -15.34
C ALA A 39 -21.75 16.12 -16.63
N ASN A 40 -21.00 15.85 -17.70
CA ASN A 40 -21.54 15.14 -18.84
C ASN A 40 -20.75 13.84 -18.99
N GLY A 41 -21.42 12.74 -18.67
CA GLY A 41 -20.95 11.41 -19.00
C GLY A 41 -20.96 11.25 -20.51
N GLU A 42 -19.82 10.90 -21.08
CA GLU A 42 -19.74 10.46 -22.46
C GLU A 42 -19.12 9.06 -22.45
N THR A 43 -20.00 8.08 -22.60
CA THR A 43 -19.68 6.70 -22.92
C THR A 43 -19.05 6.67 -24.30
N VAL A 44 -17.76 6.39 -24.40
CA VAL A 44 -17.15 6.01 -25.68
C VAL A 44 -17.26 4.49 -25.79
N ALA A 45 -18.30 4.05 -26.50
CA ALA A 45 -18.32 2.75 -27.14
C ALA A 45 -17.36 2.79 -28.33
N ASN A 46 -16.54 1.76 -28.48
CA ASN A 46 -16.07 1.35 -29.80
C ASN A 46 -16.02 -0.17 -29.82
N ASP A 47 -17.03 -0.73 -30.46
CA ASP A 47 -17.20 -2.13 -30.84
C ASP A 47 -16.86 -2.28 -32.35
N GLU A 48 -16.74 -3.53 -32.76
CA GLU A 48 -16.42 -4.12 -34.06
C GLU A 48 -14.92 -4.26 -34.38
N SER A 49 -14.28 -5.42 -34.18
CA SER A 49 -14.51 -6.80 -34.70
C SER A 49 -13.82 -7.01 -36.05
N THR A 50 -12.98 -8.06 -36.13
CA THR A 50 -13.01 -9.09 -37.20
C THR A 50 -12.02 -10.21 -36.92
N ASP A 51 -12.51 -11.41 -37.21
CA ASP A 51 -11.88 -12.74 -37.17
C ASP A 51 -10.54 -12.87 -37.92
N ALA A 52 -9.69 -13.77 -37.39
CA ALA A 52 -9.04 -14.80 -38.19
C ALA A 52 -8.65 -16.00 -37.29
N GLU A 53 -9.24 -17.15 -37.61
CA GLU A 53 -8.98 -18.47 -37.04
C GLU A 53 -7.73 -19.12 -37.70
N PRO A 54 -7.36 -20.40 -37.43
CA PRO A 54 -6.07 -20.78 -36.86
C PRO A 54 -5.11 -21.42 -37.86
N ALA A 55 -3.85 -21.61 -37.48
CA ALA A 55 -2.94 -22.50 -38.19
C ALA A 55 -2.06 -23.30 -37.22
N SER A 56 -2.19 -24.61 -37.38
CA SER A 56 -1.42 -25.72 -36.84
C SER A 56 0.09 -25.64 -37.09
N GLY A 57 0.87 -26.23 -36.18
CA GLY A 57 2.28 -26.55 -36.38
C GLY A 57 2.77 -27.49 -35.29
N ASP A 58 2.62 -28.79 -35.53
CA ASP A 58 3.20 -29.93 -34.82
C ASP A 58 4.74 -29.88 -34.85
N GLU A 59 5.40 -30.30 -33.77
CA GLU A 59 6.55 -31.23 -33.81
C GLU A 59 6.92 -31.71 -32.39
N SER A 60 6.42 -32.91 -32.06
CA SER A 60 7.15 -34.12 -31.61
C SER A 60 8.45 -34.03 -30.76
N THR A 61 8.49 -34.96 -29.78
CA THR A 61 9.64 -35.78 -29.30
C THR A 61 10.72 -35.08 -28.43
N GLU A 62 11.26 -35.61 -27.32
CA GLU A 62 11.37 -36.97 -26.79
C GLU A 62 11.27 -37.01 -25.25
N ALA A 63 10.85 -38.17 -24.75
CA ALA A 63 11.09 -38.62 -23.39
C ALA A 63 12.49 -39.22 -23.29
N GLU A 64 13.21 -38.96 -22.20
CA GLU A 64 14.29 -39.83 -21.74
C GLU A 64 14.17 -40.03 -20.23
N THR A 65 13.98 -41.29 -19.87
CA THR A 65 14.15 -41.89 -18.54
C THR A 65 15.54 -42.53 -18.52
N ASP A 66 16.32 -42.40 -17.44
CA ASP A 66 16.66 -43.53 -16.56
C ASP A 66 17.75 -43.19 -15.50
N ALA A 67 17.57 -43.84 -14.35
CA ALA A 67 18.49 -44.38 -13.35
C ALA A 67 19.81 -43.68 -12.97
N SER A 68 19.90 -43.41 -11.66
CA SER A 68 20.92 -43.96 -10.73
C SER A 68 20.74 -43.21 -9.39
N GLY A 69 20.23 -43.80 -8.30
CA GLY A 69 20.80 -44.96 -7.62
C GLY A 69 21.68 -44.49 -6.45
N ASN A 70 21.10 -44.17 -5.29
CA ASN A 70 21.48 -44.80 -4.02
C ASN A 70 20.61 -44.39 -2.83
N THR A 71 20.09 -45.42 -2.19
CA THR A 71 19.46 -45.53 -0.88
C THR A 71 20.38 -45.11 0.26
N VAL A 72 19.87 -44.36 1.24
CA VAL A 72 20.10 -44.60 2.68
C VAL A 72 18.87 -44.16 3.48
N ALA A 73 18.15 -45.13 4.03
CA ALA A 73 17.38 -45.05 5.28
C ALA A 73 18.11 -46.02 6.25
N PRO A 74 18.04 -45.88 7.61
CA PRO A 74 16.78 -45.92 8.34
C PRO A 74 16.73 -45.11 9.66
N GLU A 75 15.54 -44.89 10.20
CA GLU A 75 15.18 -45.45 11.52
C GLU A 75 13.67 -45.39 11.76
N GLU A 76 13.11 -46.57 12.01
CA GLU A 76 11.73 -46.79 12.42
C GLU A 76 11.56 -46.34 13.86
N THR A 77 10.50 -45.58 14.14
CA THR A 77 9.93 -45.54 15.49
C THR A 77 8.45 -45.94 15.45
N LYS A 78 8.14 -46.87 16.36
CA LYS A 78 6.94 -47.68 16.51
C LYS A 78 5.61 -46.96 16.29
N LYS A 79 4.72 -47.66 15.57
CA LYS A 79 3.27 -47.59 15.74
C LYS A 79 2.88 -48.20 17.09
N ASP A 80 2.13 -47.45 17.89
CA ASP A 80 1.14 -48.02 18.80
C ASP A 80 -0.26 -47.60 18.31
N ASN A 81 -1.18 -48.57 18.35
CA ASN A 81 -2.51 -48.50 17.75
C ASN A 81 -3.58 -48.16 18.81
N GLN A 82 -4.61 -47.45 18.34
CA GLN A 82 -6.01 -47.40 18.79
C GLN A 82 -6.43 -46.64 20.07
N GLY A 83 -7.41 -45.76 19.85
CA GLY A 83 -8.33 -45.23 20.86
C GLY A 83 -9.03 -43.96 20.38
N GLY A 84 -10.19 -44.10 19.72
CA GLY A 84 -10.95 -42.96 19.20
C GLY A 84 -11.58 -42.09 20.30
N ASN A 85 -11.60 -40.77 20.08
CA ASN A 85 -12.68 -39.90 20.56
C ASN A 85 -12.79 -38.64 19.68
N GLN A 86 -14.02 -38.30 19.30
CA GLN A 86 -14.36 -37.10 18.55
C GLN A 86 -14.03 -35.82 19.33
N GLY A 87 -13.57 -34.79 18.61
CA GLY A 87 -14.11 -33.45 18.78
C GLY A 87 -13.38 -32.54 19.78
N GLY A 88 -12.15 -32.15 19.45
CA GLY A 88 -11.49 -31.01 20.06
C GLY A 88 -10.06 -30.92 19.57
N SER A 89 -9.82 -30.26 18.45
CA SER A 89 -8.45 -29.99 17.99
C SER A 89 -7.80 -29.09 19.04
N THR A 90 -7.06 -29.68 19.98
CA THR A 90 -6.18 -28.97 20.90
C THR A 90 -5.05 -28.40 20.07
N VAL A 91 -5.27 -27.20 19.52
CA VAL A 91 -4.22 -26.49 18.81
C VAL A 91 -3.11 -26.21 19.82
N THR A 92 -1.96 -26.85 19.64
CA THR A 92 -0.79 -26.61 20.50
C THR A 92 -0.48 -25.11 20.48
N PRO A 93 -0.38 -24.45 21.65
CA PRO A 93 -0.04 -23.04 21.72
C PRO A 93 1.31 -22.78 21.03
N ALA A 94 1.39 -21.68 20.28
CA ALA A 94 2.63 -21.28 19.64
C ALA A 94 3.69 -20.97 20.72
N LYS A 95 4.95 -21.34 20.45
CA LYS A 95 6.08 -20.97 21.31
C LYS A 95 6.13 -19.44 21.45
N PRO A 96 6.31 -18.86 22.65
CA PRO A 96 6.42 -17.41 22.74
C PRO A 96 7.64 -16.91 21.94
N LEU A 97 7.43 -15.94 21.05
CA LEU A 97 8.51 -15.18 20.42
C LEU A 97 8.93 -14.06 21.38
N SER A 98 10.22 -13.90 21.61
CA SER A 98 10.76 -12.96 22.58
C SER A 98 11.74 -11.98 21.94
N GLY A 99 11.49 -10.69 22.15
CA GLY A 99 12.37 -9.63 21.66
C GLY A 99 12.05 -9.16 20.25
N THR A 100 12.38 -7.89 20.01
CA THR A 100 11.98 -7.18 18.79
C THR A 100 12.59 -7.78 17.52
N ALA A 101 13.85 -8.22 17.57
CA ALA A 101 14.54 -8.77 16.40
C ALA A 101 13.94 -10.10 15.93
N GLU A 102 13.63 -11.01 16.87
CA GLU A 102 13.00 -12.29 16.57
C GLU A 102 11.62 -12.08 15.95
N ILE A 103 10.79 -11.21 16.56
CA ILE A 103 9.44 -10.92 16.07
C ILE A 103 9.48 -10.29 14.67
N VAL A 104 10.36 -9.32 14.42
CA VAL A 104 10.51 -8.69 13.10
C VAL A 104 11.01 -9.69 12.06
N SER A 105 11.96 -10.56 12.41
CA SER A 105 12.45 -11.61 11.52
C SER A 105 11.34 -12.58 11.14
N TYR A 106 10.57 -13.07 12.13
CA TYR A 106 9.44 -13.96 11.90
C TYR A 106 8.38 -13.30 11.00
N PHE A 107 8.02 -12.04 11.29
CA PHE A 107 7.11 -11.27 10.46
C PHE A 107 7.60 -11.15 9.01
N ASN A 108 8.86 -10.79 8.80
CA ASN A 108 9.43 -10.64 7.46
C ASN A 108 9.36 -11.95 6.68
N THR A 109 9.70 -13.08 7.29
CA THR A 109 9.58 -14.39 6.65
C THR A 109 8.14 -14.68 6.24
N ALA A 110 7.20 -14.54 7.18
CA ALA A 110 5.78 -14.83 6.92
C ALA A 110 5.18 -13.91 5.84
N ILE A 111 5.38 -12.58 5.95
CA ILE A 111 4.76 -11.60 5.06
C ILE A 111 5.38 -11.60 3.65
N ASN A 112 6.67 -11.93 3.52
CA ASN A 112 7.33 -12.04 2.22
C ASN A 112 6.91 -13.31 1.46
N ASN A 113 6.40 -14.34 2.13
CA ASN A 113 5.84 -15.51 1.48
C ASN A 113 4.46 -15.26 0.84
N VAL A 114 3.75 -14.19 1.23
CA VAL A 114 2.39 -13.91 0.75
C VAL A 114 2.34 -13.73 -0.77
N LYS A 115 3.19 -12.87 -1.34
CA LYS A 115 3.17 -12.57 -2.78
C LYS A 115 3.48 -13.79 -3.67
N PRO A 116 4.58 -14.54 -3.43
CA PRO A 116 4.93 -15.67 -4.29
C PRO A 116 4.06 -16.91 -4.07
N HIS A 117 3.55 -17.17 -2.86
CA HIS A 117 3.00 -18.50 -2.53
C HIS A 117 1.51 -18.51 -2.17
N SER A 118 0.89 -17.37 -1.84
CA SER A 118 -0.56 -17.37 -1.60
C SER A 118 -1.33 -17.71 -2.87
N LYS A 119 -2.50 -18.35 -2.74
CA LYS A 119 -3.44 -18.53 -3.87
C LYS A 119 -4.05 -17.20 -4.27
N SER A 120 -4.53 -16.42 -3.30
CA SER A 120 -5.15 -15.12 -3.55
C SER A 120 -5.00 -14.15 -2.39
N ILE A 121 -4.99 -12.85 -2.72
CA ILE A 121 -5.02 -11.75 -1.76
C ILE A 121 -6.28 -10.94 -2.02
N THR A 122 -7.13 -10.77 -1.02
CA THR A 122 -8.32 -9.92 -1.10
C THR A 122 -8.09 -8.66 -0.27
N SER A 123 -8.06 -7.50 -0.93
CA SER A 123 -8.15 -6.20 -0.26
C SER A 123 -9.55 -6.06 0.33
N LYS A 124 -9.68 -6.04 1.65
CA LYS A 124 -10.96 -5.77 2.31
C LYS A 124 -11.35 -4.32 2.12
N TYR A 125 -10.40 -3.41 2.31
CA TYR A 125 -10.56 -1.98 2.04
C TYR A 125 -9.21 -1.28 1.93
N LEU A 126 -9.25 -0.09 1.32
CA LEU A 126 -8.25 0.96 1.45
C LEU A 126 -9.00 2.23 1.85
N LYS A 127 -8.56 2.91 2.90
CA LYS A 127 -9.20 4.10 3.43
C LYS A 127 -8.19 5.23 3.56
N ASN A 128 -8.55 6.41 3.06
CA ASN A 128 -7.80 7.65 3.27
C ASN A 128 -8.51 8.48 4.34
N SER A 129 -7.73 9.11 5.22
CA SER A 129 -8.23 10.05 6.22
C SER A 129 -7.33 11.28 6.31
N GLN A 130 -7.88 12.38 6.81
CA GLN A 130 -7.06 13.53 7.21
C GLN A 130 -6.50 13.27 8.61
N ALA A 131 -5.20 13.48 8.79
CA ALA A 131 -4.51 13.19 10.05
C ALA A 131 -4.05 14.50 10.71
N GLY A 132 -4.94 15.16 11.45
CA GLY A 132 -4.68 16.46 12.07
C GLY A 132 -5.05 17.63 11.15
N LYS A 133 -4.80 18.85 11.63
CA LYS A 133 -5.18 20.07 10.91
C LYS A 133 -4.21 20.31 9.74
N ALA A 134 -4.76 20.62 8.56
CA ALA A 134 -3.98 21.11 7.44
C ALA A 134 -3.40 22.50 7.75
N ASP A 135 -2.11 22.69 7.47
CA ASP A 135 -1.46 23.98 7.50
C ASP A 135 -1.36 24.52 6.07
N PHE A 136 -2.12 25.57 5.80
CA PHE A 136 -2.17 26.24 4.50
C PHE A 136 -1.30 27.50 4.45
N GLY A 137 -0.47 27.74 5.48
CA GLY A 137 0.33 28.94 5.59
C GLY A 137 -0.54 30.21 5.49
N ASN A 138 -0.16 31.13 4.61
CA ASN A 138 -0.83 32.42 4.40
C ASN A 138 -1.81 32.42 3.21
N LEU A 139 -2.31 31.25 2.78
CA LEU A 139 -3.28 31.19 1.69
C LEU A 139 -4.56 31.96 2.02
N PRO A 140 -5.18 32.65 1.04
CA PRO A 140 -6.47 33.31 1.26
C PRO A 140 -7.56 32.32 1.71
N GLY A 141 -8.46 32.75 2.60
CA GLY A 141 -9.48 31.86 3.20
C GLY A 141 -10.36 31.13 2.18
N GLY A 142 -10.72 31.77 1.06
CA GLY A 142 -11.47 31.11 -0.03
C GLY A 142 -10.70 29.96 -0.69
N VAL A 143 -9.37 30.08 -0.80
CA VAL A 143 -8.48 29.04 -1.33
C VAL A 143 -8.34 27.90 -0.33
N GLN A 144 -8.21 28.23 0.97
CA GLN A 144 -8.19 27.23 2.04
C GLN A 144 -9.49 26.40 2.07
N ASN A 145 -10.65 27.05 1.89
CA ASN A 145 -11.94 26.37 1.84
C ASN A 145 -12.04 25.41 0.65
N LEU A 146 -11.57 25.83 -0.53
CA LEU A 146 -11.51 24.97 -1.71
C LEU A 146 -10.57 23.77 -1.49
N ALA A 147 -9.38 24.01 -0.93
CA ALA A 147 -8.44 22.95 -0.59
C ALA A 147 -9.02 21.94 0.41
N ASN A 148 -9.67 22.43 1.47
CA ASN A 148 -10.38 21.57 2.44
C ASN A 148 -11.49 20.75 1.79
N LYS A 149 -12.26 21.33 0.86
CA LYS A 149 -13.30 20.61 0.11
C LYS A 149 -12.71 19.48 -0.73
N LEU A 150 -11.61 19.74 -1.44
CA LEU A 150 -10.92 18.73 -2.25
C LEU A 150 -10.33 17.61 -1.38
N ILE A 151 -9.72 17.97 -0.24
CA ILE A 151 -9.25 16.99 0.75
C ILE A 151 -10.40 16.09 1.17
N ALA A 152 -11.51 16.68 1.63
CA ALA A 152 -12.68 15.94 2.10
C ALA A 152 -13.26 15.01 1.02
N GLN A 153 -13.32 15.45 -0.24
CA GLN A 153 -13.81 14.65 -1.37
C GLN A 153 -12.95 13.41 -1.67
N ASN A 154 -11.68 13.42 -1.31
CA ASN A 154 -10.76 12.32 -1.57
C ASN A 154 -10.49 11.44 -0.33
N MET A 155 -11.18 11.72 0.79
CA MET A 155 -11.17 10.87 1.99
C MET A 155 -12.22 9.76 1.91
N GLY A 156 -12.09 8.79 2.80
CA GLY A 156 -12.99 7.63 2.89
C GLY A 156 -12.43 6.38 2.21
N GLU A 157 -13.27 5.36 2.11
CA GLU A 157 -12.92 4.09 1.49
C GLU A 157 -12.81 4.23 -0.04
N ASP A 158 -11.80 3.61 -0.61
CA ASP A 158 -11.70 3.41 -2.04
C ASP A 158 -12.56 2.21 -2.46
N ALA A 159 -13.76 2.49 -2.98
CA ALA A 159 -14.70 1.47 -3.46
C ALA A 159 -14.06 0.48 -4.45
N SER A 160 -13.11 0.91 -5.28
CA SER A 160 -12.40 0.04 -6.23
C SER A 160 -11.47 -0.98 -5.55
N LYS A 161 -11.18 -0.78 -4.26
CA LYS A 161 -10.33 -1.65 -3.44
C LYS A 161 -11.12 -2.45 -2.42
N LYS A 162 -12.42 -2.24 -2.30
CA LYS A 162 -13.26 -3.00 -1.39
C LYS A 162 -13.54 -4.39 -1.97
N ASN A 163 -13.18 -5.42 -1.23
CA ASN A 163 -13.31 -6.83 -1.62
C ASN A 163 -12.66 -7.17 -2.98
N ALA A 164 -11.62 -6.42 -3.38
CA ALA A 164 -10.90 -6.68 -4.63
C ALA A 164 -9.91 -7.83 -4.44
N THR A 165 -10.01 -8.89 -5.26
CA THR A 165 -9.17 -10.09 -5.17
C THR A 165 -8.10 -10.16 -6.26
N TYR A 166 -6.89 -10.53 -5.87
CA TYR A 166 -5.71 -10.62 -6.73
C TYR A 166 -5.15 -12.05 -6.70
N THR A 167 -5.06 -12.69 -7.86
CA THR A 167 -4.62 -14.08 -8.01
C THR A 167 -3.31 -14.22 -8.77
N SER A 168 -3.06 -13.34 -9.76
CA SER A 168 -1.81 -13.35 -10.53
C SER A 168 -0.63 -12.80 -9.71
N ALA A 169 0.59 -13.26 -10.00
CA ALA A 169 1.79 -12.74 -9.37
C ALA A 169 1.97 -11.22 -9.64
N ALA A 170 1.63 -10.78 -10.86
CA ALA A 170 1.70 -9.37 -11.24
C ALA A 170 0.75 -8.51 -10.38
N ASP A 171 -0.51 -8.94 -10.20
CA ASP A 171 -1.48 -8.20 -9.39
C ASP A 171 -1.11 -8.22 -7.89
N LYS A 172 -0.63 -9.35 -7.38
CA LYS A 172 -0.15 -9.44 -5.99
C LYS A 172 1.01 -8.48 -5.74
N ASN A 173 1.98 -8.42 -6.65
CA ASN A 173 3.09 -7.45 -6.56
C ASN A 173 2.59 -6.00 -6.67
N LYS A 174 1.60 -5.76 -7.53
CA LYS A 174 1.07 -4.42 -7.79
C LYS A 174 0.22 -3.85 -6.65
N TYR A 175 -0.50 -4.69 -5.91
CA TYR A 175 -1.52 -4.23 -4.95
C TYR A 175 -1.27 -4.63 -3.49
N PHE A 176 -0.50 -5.68 -3.22
CA PHE A 176 -0.12 -6.00 -1.84
C PHE A 176 1.13 -5.21 -1.43
N PRO A 177 1.16 -4.60 -0.23
CA PRO A 177 2.33 -3.89 0.25
C PRO A 177 3.58 -4.77 0.24
N VAL A 178 4.74 -4.29 -0.22
CA VAL A 178 5.01 -2.96 -0.81
C VAL A 178 4.64 -2.93 -2.30
N GLU A 179 3.78 -2.00 -2.72
CA GLU A 179 3.28 -1.92 -4.11
C GLU A 179 4.42 -1.85 -5.13
N GLY A 180 4.34 -2.66 -6.19
CA GLY A 180 5.32 -2.74 -7.27
C GLY A 180 6.58 -3.54 -6.95
N GLN A 181 6.70 -4.11 -5.75
CA GLN A 181 7.85 -4.91 -5.33
C GLN A 181 7.50 -6.39 -5.26
N THR A 182 8.49 -7.26 -5.43
CA THR A 182 8.36 -8.73 -5.23
C THR A 182 8.38 -9.14 -3.75
N TRP A 183 8.71 -8.19 -2.86
CA TRP A 183 8.78 -8.36 -1.42
C TRP A 183 7.72 -7.51 -0.71
N SER A 184 7.40 -7.86 0.53
CA SER A 184 6.37 -7.22 1.35
C SER A 184 6.92 -6.50 2.57
N SER A 185 8.09 -6.92 3.09
CA SER A 185 8.81 -6.21 4.15
C SER A 185 10.32 -6.42 4.08
N LYS A 186 11.05 -5.35 4.39
CA LYS A 186 12.51 -5.33 4.63
C LYS A 186 12.86 -4.68 5.98
N LEU A 187 11.91 -4.64 6.91
CA LEU A 187 12.12 -4.05 8.23
C LEU A 187 13.23 -4.78 8.98
N THR A 188 13.98 -4.03 9.80
CA THR A 188 14.89 -4.58 10.80
C THR A 188 14.46 -4.12 12.19
N ALA A 189 15.03 -4.69 13.25
CA ALA A 189 14.78 -4.22 14.61
C ALA A 189 15.10 -2.71 14.77
N ALA A 190 16.07 -2.18 14.02
CA ALA A 190 16.43 -0.77 14.07
C ALA A 190 15.32 0.15 13.51
N ASN A 191 14.45 -0.36 12.63
CA ASN A 191 13.39 0.42 11.99
C ASN A 191 12.11 0.52 12.82
N VAL A 192 11.99 -0.25 13.90
CA VAL A 192 10.74 -0.39 14.67
C VAL A 192 10.90 0.22 16.07
N SER A 193 9.84 0.84 16.57
CA SER A 193 9.77 1.35 17.95
C SER A 193 9.27 0.30 18.94
N SER A 194 8.47 -0.65 18.46
CA SER A 194 8.04 -1.82 19.23
C SER A 194 7.55 -2.93 18.31
N ALA A 195 7.74 -4.18 18.72
CA ALA A 195 7.12 -5.34 18.10
C ALA A 195 6.59 -6.29 19.18
N THR A 196 5.39 -6.82 18.99
CA THR A 196 4.74 -7.78 19.90
C THR A 196 4.18 -8.94 19.10
N ALA A 197 4.27 -10.15 19.64
CA ALA A 197 3.63 -11.34 19.10
C ALA A 197 2.76 -12.00 20.17
N THR A 198 1.46 -12.08 19.94
CA THR A 198 0.51 -12.70 20.87
C THR A 198 0.08 -14.04 20.29
N PRO A 199 0.30 -15.17 20.99
CA PRO A 199 -0.15 -16.48 20.51
C PRO A 199 -1.65 -16.49 20.23
N LYS A 200 -2.06 -17.06 19.09
CA LYS A 200 -3.47 -17.22 18.70
C LYS A 200 -3.61 -18.42 17.78
N ASN A 201 -4.45 -19.39 18.16
CA ASN A 201 -4.76 -20.57 17.34
C ASN A 201 -3.52 -21.27 16.76
N GLY A 202 -2.48 -21.48 17.59
CA GLY A 202 -1.23 -22.12 17.17
C GLY A 202 -0.26 -21.25 16.36
N GLY A 203 -0.68 -20.05 15.96
CA GLY A 203 0.17 -19.02 15.36
C GLY A 203 0.22 -17.75 16.22
N TYR A 204 0.27 -16.59 15.58
CA TYR A 204 0.44 -15.29 16.26
C TYR A 204 -0.42 -14.19 15.66
N VAL A 205 -0.82 -13.24 16.51
CA VAL A 205 -1.11 -11.87 16.07
C VAL A 205 0.14 -11.03 16.34
N ILE A 206 0.77 -10.59 15.26
CA ILE A 206 1.97 -9.76 15.32
C ILE A 206 1.55 -8.30 15.15
N THR A 207 2.01 -7.43 16.05
CA THR A 207 1.86 -5.98 15.91
C THR A 207 3.24 -5.34 15.86
N ILE A 208 3.51 -4.56 14.82
CA ILE A 208 4.74 -3.79 14.64
C ILE A 208 4.39 -2.31 14.61
N LYS A 209 5.10 -1.50 15.39
CA LYS A 209 5.12 -0.03 15.26
C LYS A 209 6.44 0.39 14.62
N VAL A 210 6.35 1.12 13.52
CA VAL A 210 7.51 1.57 12.74
C VAL A 210 7.91 2.98 13.18
N LYS A 211 9.21 3.24 13.25
CA LYS A 211 9.75 4.57 13.58
C LYS A 211 9.36 5.57 12.48
N PRO A 212 9.17 6.86 12.82
CA PRO A 212 8.88 7.87 11.81
C PRO A 212 10.06 8.07 10.87
N ASP A 213 9.77 8.61 9.69
CA ASP A 213 10.75 9.15 8.75
C ASP A 213 10.55 10.65 8.66
N ALA A 214 11.66 11.39 8.73
CA ALA A 214 11.65 12.83 8.54
C ALA A 214 11.18 13.19 7.12
N THR A 215 10.58 14.37 6.99
CA THR A 215 10.14 14.91 5.71
C THR A 215 11.34 15.14 4.78
N THR A 216 11.30 14.55 3.59
CA THR A 216 12.41 14.54 2.61
C THR A 216 11.91 14.68 1.17
N ASP A 217 12.72 15.24 0.30
CA ASP A 217 12.52 15.29 -1.16
C ASP A 217 12.93 13.99 -1.86
N LYS A 218 13.58 13.06 -1.14
CA LYS A 218 14.13 11.81 -1.66
C LYS A 218 13.58 10.60 -0.93
N VAL A 219 12.30 10.30 -1.17
CA VAL A 219 11.71 9.04 -0.69
C VAL A 219 12.12 7.90 -1.62
N VAL A 220 12.83 6.91 -1.06
CA VAL A 220 13.27 5.70 -1.78
C VAL A 220 12.50 4.49 -1.27
N ILE A 221 11.88 3.73 -2.17
CA ILE A 221 11.21 2.47 -1.81
C ILE A 221 12.22 1.48 -1.23
N GLY A 222 11.93 0.91 -0.06
CA GLY A 222 12.87 0.07 0.70
C GLY A 222 13.96 0.85 1.47
N GLY A 223 14.04 2.17 1.32
CA GLY A 223 14.82 3.07 2.17
C GLY A 223 14.04 3.50 3.43
N GLY A 224 14.71 4.25 4.32
CA GLY A 224 14.08 4.77 5.56
C GLY A 224 13.50 3.67 6.45
N ASN A 225 12.41 4.00 7.15
CA ASN A 225 11.67 3.08 8.03
C ASN A 225 10.36 2.61 7.38
N THR A 226 9.47 3.54 7.03
CA THR A 226 8.14 3.27 6.46
C THR A 226 8.19 2.65 5.05
N PRO A 227 9.00 3.15 4.08
CA PRO A 227 9.05 2.56 2.74
C PRO A 227 9.56 1.11 2.68
N LYS A 228 10.03 0.54 3.80
CA LYS A 228 10.43 -0.87 3.93
C LYS A 228 9.28 -1.85 4.10
N ALA A 229 8.06 -1.40 4.42
CA ALA A 229 6.91 -2.30 4.61
C ALA A 229 5.56 -1.71 4.19
N PHE A 230 5.53 -0.41 3.86
CA PHE A 230 4.32 0.26 3.40
C PHE A 230 4.47 0.68 1.95
N SER A 231 3.35 0.64 1.23
CA SER A 231 3.23 1.29 -0.08
C SER A 231 3.15 2.80 0.15
N VAL A 232 4.14 3.53 -0.33
CA VAL A 232 4.25 4.98 -0.14
C VAL A 232 4.18 5.72 -1.46
N VAL A 233 3.79 6.99 -1.39
CA VAL A 233 3.93 7.93 -2.51
C VAL A 233 5.30 8.58 -2.44
N THR A 234 5.94 8.79 -3.59
CA THR A 234 7.21 9.51 -3.70
C THR A 234 7.03 10.90 -4.35
N PRO A 235 7.94 11.86 -4.10
CA PRO A 235 7.93 13.14 -4.81
C PRO A 235 7.99 12.96 -6.33
N ASP A 236 8.80 12.03 -6.83
CA ASP A 236 8.88 11.73 -8.27
C ASP A 236 7.54 11.29 -8.87
N GLN A 237 6.77 10.47 -8.14
CA GLN A 237 5.42 10.09 -8.57
C GLN A 237 4.48 11.30 -8.65
N ILE A 238 4.60 12.25 -7.72
CA ILE A 238 3.83 13.49 -7.76
C ILE A 238 4.21 14.31 -9.00
N TYR A 239 5.50 14.54 -9.24
CA TYR A 239 5.96 15.30 -10.40
C TYR A 239 5.64 14.63 -11.74
N ALA A 240 5.76 13.30 -11.83
CA ALA A 240 5.44 12.55 -13.05
C ALA A 240 3.96 12.65 -13.43
N ASN A 241 3.08 12.82 -12.43
CA ASN A 241 1.65 12.96 -12.66
C ASN A 241 1.19 14.43 -12.69
N ALA A 242 2.09 15.40 -12.48
CA ALA A 242 1.79 16.83 -12.45
C ALA A 242 1.30 17.40 -13.79
N GLY A 243 1.66 16.77 -14.91
CA GLY A 243 1.32 17.27 -16.23
C GLY A 243 1.67 18.75 -16.38
N ASN A 244 0.72 19.55 -16.88
CA ASN A 244 0.89 20.99 -17.09
C ASN A 244 1.08 21.79 -15.79
N ALA A 245 0.76 21.23 -14.62
CA ALA A 245 0.99 21.90 -13.33
C ALA A 245 2.43 21.77 -12.83
N LYS A 246 3.30 21.02 -13.51
CA LYS A 246 4.68 20.76 -13.04
C LYS A 246 5.48 22.04 -12.78
N SER A 247 5.30 23.08 -13.60
CA SER A 247 5.97 24.38 -13.41
C SER A 247 5.46 25.20 -12.23
N LEU A 248 4.32 24.80 -11.66
CA LEU A 248 3.63 25.49 -10.57
C LEU A 248 3.89 24.83 -9.21
N ILE A 249 4.43 23.60 -9.23
CA ILE A 249 4.81 22.84 -8.04
C ILE A 249 6.29 23.13 -7.76
N GLY A 250 6.56 23.80 -6.64
CA GLY A 250 7.93 23.97 -6.14
C GLY A 250 8.44 22.71 -5.45
N ASP A 251 9.15 22.87 -4.35
CA ASP A 251 9.70 21.74 -3.58
C ASP A 251 8.59 20.88 -2.99
N VAL A 252 8.60 19.58 -3.32
CA VAL A 252 7.75 18.56 -2.71
C VAL A 252 8.58 17.72 -1.76
N LYS A 253 8.16 17.63 -0.51
CA LYS A 253 8.74 16.76 0.49
C LYS A 253 7.68 15.89 1.12
N ILE A 254 8.06 14.67 1.45
CA ILE A 254 7.18 13.68 2.07
C ILE A 254 7.84 13.13 3.33
N GLY A 255 7.06 13.04 4.41
CA GLY A 255 7.47 12.43 5.68
C GLY A 255 6.47 11.36 6.11
N PHE A 256 6.86 10.50 7.05
CA PHE A 256 6.01 9.40 7.52
C PHE A 256 6.02 9.30 9.05
N ARG A 257 4.87 8.98 9.65
CA ARG A 257 4.77 8.72 11.08
C ARG A 257 3.65 7.73 11.39
N ASN A 258 3.57 7.33 12.67
CA ASN A 258 2.51 6.49 13.21
C ASN A 258 2.31 5.17 12.43
N GLY A 259 3.37 4.64 11.82
CA GLY A 259 3.33 3.38 11.09
C GLY A 259 3.01 2.21 12.01
N LYS A 260 1.95 1.46 11.70
CA LYS A 260 1.50 0.28 12.42
C LYS A 260 1.14 -0.83 11.43
N ILE A 261 1.62 -2.03 11.70
CA ILE A 261 1.26 -3.26 10.99
C ILE A 261 0.67 -4.22 12.02
N VAL A 262 -0.45 -4.86 11.68
CA VAL A 262 -1.02 -5.98 12.43
C VAL A 262 -1.18 -7.14 11.46
N ALA A 263 -0.53 -8.27 11.72
CA ALA A 263 -0.61 -9.47 10.89
C ALA A 263 -1.06 -10.66 11.72
N THR A 264 -2.06 -11.40 11.24
CA THR A 264 -2.44 -12.69 11.81
C THR A 264 -1.73 -13.78 11.04
N VAL A 265 -0.93 -14.59 11.73
CA VAL A 265 -0.20 -15.73 11.19
C VAL A 265 -0.78 -17.00 11.79
N ASP A 266 -1.09 -18.00 10.96
CA ASP A 266 -1.59 -19.28 11.41
C ASP A 266 -0.47 -20.21 11.93
N ALA A 267 -0.84 -21.42 12.36
CA ALA A 267 0.10 -22.41 12.88
C ALA A 267 1.15 -22.90 11.86
N ASN A 268 0.90 -22.70 10.55
CA ASN A 268 1.82 -23.07 9.48
C ASN A 268 2.78 -21.93 9.12
N GLY A 269 2.71 -20.79 9.81
CA GLY A 269 3.50 -19.61 9.48
C GLY A 269 2.93 -18.79 8.31
N HIS A 270 1.69 -19.06 7.90
CA HIS A 270 1.03 -18.35 6.81
C HIS A 270 0.25 -17.14 7.33
N VAL A 271 0.51 -15.96 6.73
CA VAL A 271 -0.26 -14.75 7.05
C VAL A 271 -1.66 -14.90 6.48
N THR A 272 -2.71 -14.85 7.31
CA THR A 272 -4.12 -14.96 6.89
C THR A 272 -4.82 -13.61 6.84
N ASP A 273 -4.33 -12.64 7.61
CA ASP A 273 -4.84 -11.27 7.64
C ASP A 273 -3.67 -10.29 7.84
N ALA A 274 -3.69 -9.16 7.13
CA ALA A 274 -2.70 -8.11 7.28
C ALA A 274 -3.34 -6.73 7.20
N LYS A 275 -3.22 -5.95 8.28
CA LYS A 275 -3.69 -4.58 8.39
C LYS A 275 -2.52 -3.61 8.52
N TYR A 276 -2.56 -2.54 7.73
CA TYR A 276 -1.55 -1.50 7.67
C TYR A 276 -2.20 -0.15 7.97
N TYR A 277 -1.57 0.64 8.83
CA TYR A 277 -1.89 2.04 9.03
C TYR A 277 -0.61 2.85 9.05
N PHE A 278 -0.57 3.99 8.38
CA PHE A 278 0.48 4.99 8.56
C PHE A 278 -0.03 6.37 8.21
N GLU A 279 0.66 7.38 8.71
CA GLU A 279 0.42 8.75 8.32
C GLU A 279 1.56 9.23 7.44
N TRP A 280 1.22 9.99 6.39
CA TRP A 280 2.20 10.63 5.53
C TRP A 280 1.93 12.12 5.44
N ASN A 281 3.01 12.89 5.36
CA ASN A 281 2.99 14.33 5.19
C ASN A 281 3.19 14.66 3.73
N LEU A 282 2.35 15.53 3.19
CA LEU A 282 2.62 16.28 1.99
C LEU A 282 3.05 17.68 2.40
N SER A 283 4.33 17.99 2.22
CA SER A 283 4.86 19.34 2.34
C SER A 283 5.20 19.84 0.94
N LEU A 284 4.63 20.99 0.58
CA LEU A 284 4.83 21.60 -0.72
C LEU A 284 5.08 23.09 -0.58
N VAL A 285 6.02 23.60 -1.37
CA VAL A 285 6.18 25.04 -1.57
C VAL A 285 5.45 25.40 -2.86
N ALA A 286 4.30 26.06 -2.74
CA ALA A 286 3.62 26.66 -3.87
C ALA A 286 4.22 28.03 -4.19
N VAL A 287 4.16 28.40 -5.47
CA VAL A 287 4.60 29.67 -6.08
C VAL A 287 4.70 30.84 -5.07
N LYS A 288 5.88 31.48 -4.98
CA LYS A 288 6.22 32.61 -4.09
C LYS A 288 6.27 32.28 -2.57
N SER A 289 6.89 31.15 -2.21
CA SER A 289 7.26 30.82 -0.82
C SER A 289 6.07 30.51 0.11
N ILE A 290 4.94 30.06 -0.44
CA ILE A 290 3.81 29.58 0.36
C ILE A 290 4.05 28.11 0.70
N SER A 291 4.39 27.84 1.95
CA SER A 291 4.54 26.49 2.46
C SER A 291 3.18 25.95 2.91
N VAL A 292 2.76 24.84 2.31
CA VAL A 292 1.60 24.06 2.73
C VAL A 292 2.10 22.73 3.29
N SER A 293 1.51 22.29 4.40
CA SER A 293 1.83 21.03 5.04
C SER A 293 0.55 20.33 5.49
N ILE A 294 0.30 19.14 4.94
CA ILE A 294 -0.92 18.38 5.21
C ILE A 294 -0.52 16.96 5.60
N TRP A 295 -1.14 16.44 6.64
CA TRP A 295 -0.96 15.06 7.07
C TRP A 295 -2.20 14.25 6.73
N PHE A 296 -1.97 13.08 6.16
CA PHE A 296 -3.00 12.13 5.76
C PHE A 296 -2.74 10.77 6.40
N GLY A 297 -3.80 10.09 6.83
CA GLY A 297 -3.76 8.70 7.26
C GLY A 297 -4.15 7.78 6.10
N ILE A 298 -3.48 6.64 6.01
CA ILE A 298 -3.83 5.56 5.10
C ILE A 298 -3.99 4.29 5.90
N GLU A 299 -5.16 3.66 5.77
CA GLU A 299 -5.46 2.36 6.35
C GLU A 299 -5.78 1.35 5.24
N GLN A 300 -5.22 0.16 5.32
CA GLN A 300 -5.51 -0.95 4.40
C GLN A 300 -5.62 -2.24 5.17
N GLU A 301 -6.49 -3.14 4.73
CA GLU A 301 -6.60 -4.47 5.30
C GLU A 301 -6.78 -5.51 4.20
N PHE A 302 -6.09 -6.64 4.37
CA PHE A 302 -6.05 -7.72 3.40
C PHE A 302 -6.38 -9.04 4.08
N ALA A 303 -7.20 -9.86 3.43
CA ALA A 303 -7.33 -11.28 3.72
C ALA A 303 -6.49 -12.08 2.71
N ILE A 304 -5.78 -13.10 3.18
CA ILE A 304 -4.88 -13.91 2.36
C ILE A 304 -5.34 -15.37 2.42
N LYS A 305 -5.44 -16.00 1.26
CA LYS A 305 -5.77 -17.42 1.11
C LYS A 305 -4.58 -18.18 0.54
N TRP A 306 -4.20 -19.26 1.20
CA TRP A 306 -3.09 -20.16 0.84
C TRP A 306 -3.60 -21.46 0.23
#